data_AF-A0AAU8RG07-F1
#
_entry.id   AF-A0AAU8RG07-F1
#
_cell.length_a   1.000
_cell.length_b   1.000
_cell.length_c   1.000
_cell.angle_alpha   90.00
_cell.angle_beta   90.00
_cell.angle_gamma   90.00
#
_symmetry.space_group_name_H-M   'P 1'
#
loop_
_entity.id
_entity.type
_entity.pdbx_description
1 polymer ?
#
loop_
_entity_poly.entity_id
_entity_poly.type
_entity_poly.pdbx_seq_one_letter_code
_entity_poly.pdbx_strand_id
1 'polypeptide(L)'
;MKKSILFILVLVGALHALIAQQHKTHTTVIDFNKDTVLDTLIHFNEYGSYCGGSDLTIINGKTKEKFFLTDQGCYSSFTRFIRVPTALNSKANAAFLKVVKDTLLPKERDSLDSSLKWIWSGSLSLQQPKEHPFFDRIATPKTLWIPNPLTVPEPYYITITGDSLQKIAPIFGPSYDEKFNTAFLVYYPSMLSKEKLAHNTPILKNNTYEIYNTPHSVYVKKGTSYKWLFISDNGVMGAPGKLRWEAIEQIQLIDNYLIIHQNLPPDPIYNILIVNIETQHVARLKFEPCHETMTNKRGMDTFEIRNKKLIFTAYGDPKVRKIPLKKLFKALDQF
;
A
#
# COMPACT_ATOMS: atom_id res chain seq x y z
N MET A 1 -19.50 -47.60 4.16
CA MET A 1 -19.95 -46.23 4.48
C MET A 1 -19.28 -45.61 5.71
N LYS A 2 -19.26 -46.23 6.90
CA LYS A 2 -18.69 -45.60 8.13
C LYS A 2 -17.19 -45.23 8.04
N LYS A 3 -16.36 -46.05 7.39
CA LYS A 3 -14.91 -45.77 7.22
C LYS A 3 -14.62 -44.59 6.28
N SER A 4 -15.47 -44.39 5.26
CA SER A 4 -15.32 -43.31 4.28
C SER A 4 -15.68 -41.94 4.86
N ILE A 5 -16.69 -41.89 5.75
CA ILE A 5 -17.10 -40.65 6.44
C ILE A 5 -16.01 -40.20 7.43
N LEU A 6 -15.41 -41.15 8.17
CA LEU A 6 -14.32 -40.85 9.09
C LEU A 6 -13.07 -40.31 8.36
N PHE A 7 -12.77 -40.86 7.18
CA PHE A 7 -11.64 -40.40 6.36
C PHE A 7 -11.85 -38.97 5.83
N ILE A 8 -13.07 -38.63 5.41
CA ILE A 8 -13.43 -37.26 4.97
C ILE A 8 -13.34 -36.29 6.15
N LEU A 9 -13.82 -36.66 7.34
CA LEU A 9 -13.73 -35.80 8.53
C LEU A 9 -12.27 -35.55 8.97
N VAL A 10 -11.40 -36.55 8.89
CA VAL A 10 -9.96 -36.40 9.17
C VAL A 10 -9.28 -35.53 8.12
N LEU A 11 -9.62 -35.68 6.83
CA LEU A 11 -9.07 -34.83 5.77
C LEU A 11 -9.50 -33.37 5.92
N VAL A 12 -10.78 -33.12 6.20
CA VAL A 12 -11.31 -31.78 6.44
C VAL A 12 -10.69 -31.18 7.69
N GLY A 13 -10.57 -31.93 8.79
CA GLY A 13 -9.92 -31.46 10.02
C GLY A 13 -8.43 -31.15 9.84
N ALA A 14 -7.69 -31.97 9.10
CA ALA A 14 -6.28 -31.73 8.78
C ALA A 14 -6.10 -30.49 7.86
N LEU A 15 -7.03 -30.26 6.94
CA LEU A 15 -7.03 -29.05 6.10
C LEU A 15 -7.27 -27.78 6.94
N HIS A 16 -8.15 -27.83 7.94
CA HIS A 16 -8.38 -26.71 8.86
C HIS A 16 -7.16 -26.44 9.77
N ALA A 17 -6.46 -27.48 10.21
CA ALA A 17 -5.23 -27.33 10.99
C ALA A 17 -4.08 -26.71 10.16
N LEU A 18 -4.07 -26.91 8.83
CA LEU A 18 -3.13 -26.26 7.90
C LEU A 18 -3.52 -24.81 7.55
N ILE A 19 -4.79 -24.43 7.75
CA ILE A 19 -5.31 -23.06 7.53
C ILE A 19 -5.27 -22.23 8.83
N ALA A 20 -4.90 -22.83 9.97
CA ALA A 20 -4.76 -22.12 11.23
C ALA A 20 -3.66 -21.04 11.14
N GLN A 21 -3.99 -19.81 11.54
CA GLN A 21 -3.01 -18.75 11.78
C GLN A 21 -1.88 -19.31 12.64
N GLN A 22 -0.65 -19.15 12.14
CA GLN A 22 0.52 -19.47 12.94
C GLN A 22 0.80 -18.28 13.85
N HIS A 23 0.75 -18.54 15.15
CA HIS A 23 1.05 -17.55 16.17
C HIS A 23 2.35 -17.92 16.87
N LYS A 24 3.22 -16.93 17.08
CA LYS A 24 4.42 -17.10 17.88
C LYS A 24 4.44 -16.04 18.97
N THR A 25 4.25 -16.48 20.21
CA THR A 25 4.42 -15.63 21.39
C THR A 25 5.82 -15.84 21.96
N HIS A 26 6.54 -14.75 22.16
CA HIS A 26 7.79 -14.73 22.90
C HIS A 26 7.66 -13.81 24.11
N THR A 27 8.09 -14.30 25.27
CA THR A 27 8.08 -13.54 26.51
C THR A 27 9.51 -13.40 27.01
N THR A 28 9.92 -12.16 27.27
CA THR A 28 11.24 -11.82 27.84
C THR A 28 11.02 -11.15 29.20
N VAL A 29 11.75 -11.61 30.22
CA VAL A 29 11.69 -11.07 31.59
C VAL A 29 13.08 -10.61 31.99
N ILE A 30 13.29 -9.29 31.97
CA ILE A 30 14.58 -8.63 32.22
C ILE A 30 14.28 -7.27 32.87
N ASP A 31 15.18 -6.77 33.69
CA ASP A 31 15.16 -5.37 34.16
C ASP A 31 15.63 -4.44 33.03
N PHE A 32 14.68 -3.84 32.29
CA PHE A 32 14.99 -3.03 31.11
C PHE A 32 15.46 -1.63 31.47
N ASN A 33 14.99 -1.08 32.60
CA ASN A 33 15.29 0.29 33.04
C ASN A 33 16.41 0.36 34.10
N LYS A 34 16.95 -0.79 34.53
CA LYS A 34 18.02 -0.95 35.53
C LYS A 34 17.62 -0.50 36.93
N ASP A 35 16.34 -0.66 37.30
CA ASP A 35 15.82 -0.26 38.61
C ASP A 35 15.81 -1.39 39.66
N THR A 36 16.42 -2.53 39.33
CA THR A 36 16.49 -3.79 40.09
C THR A 36 15.19 -4.60 40.17
N VAL A 37 14.12 -4.15 39.52
CA VAL A 37 12.85 -4.88 39.41
C VAL A 37 12.73 -5.46 38.00
N LEU A 38 12.33 -6.74 37.92
CA LEU A 38 12.16 -7.40 36.61
C LEU A 38 10.90 -6.88 35.89
N ASP A 39 11.08 -6.50 34.63
CA ASP A 39 10.01 -6.12 33.71
C ASP A 39 9.60 -7.28 32.81
N THR A 40 8.50 -7.12 32.07
CA THR A 40 8.05 -8.15 31.12
C THR A 40 7.78 -7.55 29.75
N LEU A 41 8.35 -8.15 28.72
CA LEU A 41 8.03 -7.90 27.32
C LEU A 41 7.32 -9.14 26.76
N ILE A 42 6.14 -8.96 26.19
CA ILE A 42 5.38 -9.99 25.49
C ILE A 42 5.29 -9.54 24.03
N HIS A 43 5.86 -10.33 23.13
CA HIS A 43 5.83 -10.12 21.69
C HIS A 43 5.05 -11.25 21.03
N PHE A 44 3.87 -10.92 20.53
CA PHE A 44 3.01 -11.81 19.79
C PHE A 44 3.17 -11.52 18.30
N ASN A 45 3.56 -12.53 17.51
CA ASN A 45 3.63 -12.42 16.06
C ASN A 45 2.51 -13.24 15.43
N GLU A 46 1.80 -12.62 14.50
CA GLU A 46 0.70 -13.21 13.76
C GLU A 46 0.98 -13.23 12.27
N TYR A 47 0.84 -14.41 11.68
CA TYR A 47 0.88 -14.62 10.25
C TYR A 47 -0.51 -15.04 9.77
N GLY A 48 -1.22 -14.11 9.15
CA GLY A 48 -2.53 -14.35 8.56
C GLY A 48 -2.47 -14.56 7.06
N SER A 49 -3.64 -14.77 6.44
CA SER A 49 -3.74 -14.80 4.98
C SER A 49 -3.76 -13.40 4.37
N TYR A 50 -4.41 -12.41 4.98
CA TYR A 50 -4.57 -11.06 4.38
C TYR A 50 -3.86 -9.96 5.16
N CYS A 51 -3.85 -10.07 6.48
CA CYS A 51 -3.17 -9.16 7.38
C CYS A 51 -2.21 -9.94 8.27
N GLY A 52 -1.29 -9.22 8.88
CA GLY A 52 -0.47 -9.75 9.95
C GLY A 52 0.52 -8.70 10.44
N GLY A 53 1.38 -9.11 11.36
CA GLY A 53 2.25 -8.22 12.10
C GLY A 53 2.41 -8.75 13.51
N SER A 54 2.59 -7.83 14.42
CA SER A 54 2.96 -8.13 15.79
C SER A 54 2.27 -7.20 16.75
N ASP A 55 1.92 -7.78 17.90
CA ASP A 55 1.48 -7.06 19.06
C ASP A 55 2.57 -7.13 20.12
N LEU A 56 2.88 -5.99 20.72
CA LEU A 56 3.91 -5.85 21.71
C LEU A 56 3.30 -5.24 22.97
N THR A 57 3.44 -5.97 24.07
CA THR A 57 3.09 -5.49 25.40
C THR A 57 4.35 -5.39 26.23
N ILE A 58 4.61 -4.24 26.83
CA ILE A 58 5.66 -4.07 27.83
C ILE A 58 5.04 -3.67 29.17
N ILE A 59 5.45 -4.35 30.25
CA ILE A 59 4.93 -4.19 31.61
C ILE A 59 6.08 -3.80 32.51
N ASN A 60 5.97 -2.63 33.15
CA ASN A 60 6.93 -2.19 34.16
C ASN A 60 6.74 -3.01 35.44
N GLY A 61 7.79 -3.70 35.88
CA GLY A 61 7.76 -4.58 37.05
C GLY A 61 7.44 -3.86 38.35
N LYS A 62 7.89 -2.61 38.48
CA LYS A 62 7.75 -1.78 39.67
C LYS A 62 6.42 -1.04 39.73
N THR A 63 6.04 -0.36 38.65
CA THR A 63 4.80 0.45 38.61
C THR A 63 3.57 -0.33 38.18
N LYS A 64 3.76 -1.51 37.57
CA LYS A 64 2.71 -2.32 36.92
C LYS A 64 2.04 -1.64 35.73
N GLU A 65 2.56 -0.50 35.27
CA GLU A 65 2.09 0.13 34.03
C GLU A 65 2.29 -0.81 32.85
N LYS A 66 1.30 -0.83 31.95
CA LYS A 66 1.27 -1.69 30.77
C LYS A 66 1.13 -0.81 29.54
N PHE A 67 2.06 -0.96 28.60
CA PHE A 67 2.01 -0.29 27.30
C PHE A 67 1.82 -1.32 26.20
N PHE A 68 0.82 -1.08 25.35
CA PHE A 68 0.49 -1.93 24.21
C PHE A 68 0.74 -1.16 22.91
N LEU A 69 1.42 -1.80 21.96
CA LEU A 69 1.64 -1.31 20.61
C LEU A 69 1.38 -2.45 19.64
N THR A 70 0.92 -2.09 18.44
CA THR A 70 0.61 -3.03 17.39
C THR A 70 1.14 -2.51 16.06
N ASP A 71 1.85 -3.37 15.34
CA ASP A 71 2.21 -3.15 13.93
C ASP A 71 1.37 -4.03 13.00
N GLN A 72 0.16 -4.40 13.43
CA GLN A 72 -0.76 -5.12 12.56
C GLN A 72 -1.11 -4.27 11.32
N GLY A 73 -1.11 -4.91 10.15
CA GLY A 73 -1.43 -4.24 8.89
C GLY A 73 -1.78 -5.22 7.78
N CYS A 74 -2.42 -4.70 6.73
CA CYS A 74 -2.73 -5.50 5.56
C CYS A 74 -1.47 -5.75 4.72
N TYR A 75 -1.32 -6.96 4.19
CA TYR A 75 -0.24 -7.26 3.24
C TYR A 75 -0.40 -6.55 1.89
N SER A 76 -1.52 -5.84 1.68
CA SER A 76 -1.79 -4.96 0.54
C SER A 76 -1.27 -3.53 0.70
N SER A 77 -0.67 -3.20 1.85
CA SER A 77 -0.21 -1.84 2.18
C SER A 77 1.30 -1.79 2.34
N PHE A 78 1.92 -0.75 1.79
CA PHE A 78 3.36 -0.54 1.96
C PHE A 78 3.72 0.10 3.31
N THR A 79 2.71 0.63 4.00
CA THR A 79 2.89 1.38 5.25
C THR A 79 2.14 0.73 6.41
N ARG A 80 2.68 0.91 7.61
CA ARG A 80 2.04 0.57 8.89
C ARG A 80 2.10 1.77 9.81
N PHE A 81 1.05 1.98 10.59
CA PHE A 81 0.91 3.15 11.44
C PHE A 81 0.75 2.73 12.91
N ILE A 82 1.81 2.94 13.70
CA ILE A 82 1.90 2.47 15.07
C ILE A 82 1.75 3.67 16.00
N ARG A 83 0.65 3.74 16.76
CA ARG A 83 0.46 4.83 17.74
C ARG A 83 1.22 4.54 19.02
N VAL A 84 1.88 5.56 19.55
CA VAL A 84 2.67 5.45 20.78
C VAL A 84 1.89 6.10 21.92
N PRO A 85 1.54 5.36 22.99
CA PRO A 85 0.92 5.95 24.17
C PRO A 85 1.78 7.09 24.72
N THR A 86 1.18 8.24 25.02
CA THR A 86 1.92 9.43 25.50
C THR A 86 2.71 9.14 26.78
N ALA A 87 2.19 8.29 27.67
CA ALA A 87 2.89 7.85 28.87
C ALA A 87 4.18 7.06 28.55
N LEU A 88 4.18 6.23 27.50
CA LEU A 88 5.38 5.51 27.04
C LEU A 88 6.42 6.47 26.45
N ASN A 89 5.99 7.57 25.83
CA ASN A 89 6.88 8.59 25.25
C ASN A 89 7.46 9.57 26.30
N SER A 90 7.17 9.36 27.58
CA SER A 90 7.71 10.21 28.67
C SER A 90 9.18 9.87 28.98
N LYS A 91 9.90 10.82 29.58
CA LYS A 91 11.29 10.61 30.03
C LYS A 91 11.41 9.43 31.03
N ALA A 92 10.40 9.25 31.88
CA ALA A 92 10.37 8.16 32.86
C ALA A 92 10.35 6.77 32.20
N ASN A 93 9.78 6.66 31.00
CA ASN A 93 9.61 5.40 30.27
C ASN A 93 10.56 5.27 29.06
N ALA A 94 11.59 6.11 28.96
CA ALA A 94 12.51 6.13 27.82
C ALA A 94 13.21 4.78 27.56
N ALA A 95 13.56 4.05 28.63
CA ALA A 95 14.15 2.71 28.51
C ALA A 95 13.18 1.71 27.88
N PHE A 96 11.90 1.74 28.29
CA PHE A 96 10.85 0.90 27.70
C PHE A 96 10.60 1.25 26.24
N LEU A 97 10.50 2.55 25.91
CA LEU A 97 10.34 2.98 24.52
C LEU A 97 11.50 2.50 23.63
N LYS A 98 12.73 2.53 24.14
CA LYS A 98 13.89 1.99 23.43
C LYS A 98 13.74 0.50 23.13
N VAL A 99 13.33 -0.30 24.12
CA VAL A 99 13.09 -1.75 23.93
C VAL A 99 12.01 -2.00 22.88
N VAL A 100 10.93 -1.22 22.90
CA VAL A 100 9.86 -1.28 21.89
C VAL A 100 10.43 -1.00 20.49
N LYS A 101 11.20 0.09 20.34
CA LYS A 101 11.81 0.48 19.06
C LYS A 101 12.75 -0.62 18.54
N ASP A 102 13.63 -1.15 19.39
CA ASP A 102 14.61 -2.17 19.03
C ASP A 102 13.97 -3.52 18.65
N THR A 103 12.80 -3.83 19.21
CA THR A 103 12.09 -5.09 18.96
C THR A 103 11.20 -5.02 17.72
N LEU A 104 10.47 -3.91 17.55
CA LEU A 104 9.37 -3.81 16.59
C LEU A 104 9.74 -3.08 15.30
N LEU A 105 10.61 -2.08 15.38
CA LEU A 105 10.80 -1.13 14.29
C LEU A 105 12.06 -1.43 13.48
N PRO A 106 12.03 -1.19 12.16
CA PRO A 106 13.24 -1.17 11.35
C PRO A 106 14.10 0.06 11.70
N LYS A 107 15.11 0.37 10.87
CA LYS A 107 15.96 1.55 11.09
C LYS A 107 15.15 2.86 11.02
N GLU A 108 15.45 3.81 11.91
CA GLU A 108 14.87 5.15 11.88
C GLU A 108 15.44 5.98 10.70
N ARG A 109 14.62 6.86 10.14
CA ARG A 109 15.06 7.92 9.21
C ARG A 109 14.37 9.23 9.56
N ASP A 110 15.04 10.33 9.20
CA ASP A 110 14.54 11.68 9.44
C ASP A 110 13.66 12.21 8.30
N SER A 111 13.67 11.54 7.15
CA SER A 111 12.97 12.05 5.96
C SER A 111 12.37 10.93 5.11
N LEU A 112 11.23 11.27 4.49
CA LEU A 112 10.55 10.45 3.51
C LEU A 112 11.37 10.36 2.21
N ASP A 113 11.57 9.16 1.70
CA ASP A 113 12.05 8.96 0.33
C ASP A 113 10.97 9.30 -0.71
N SER A 114 11.34 9.33 -1.98
CA SER A 114 10.44 9.71 -3.08
C SER A 114 9.18 8.85 -3.23
N SER A 115 9.27 7.55 -2.96
CA SER A 115 8.15 6.61 -3.07
C SER A 115 7.20 6.75 -1.88
N LEU A 116 7.73 6.87 -0.66
CA LEU A 116 6.89 7.15 0.51
C LEU A 116 6.26 8.55 0.45
N LYS A 117 6.95 9.56 -0.10
CA LYS A 117 6.36 10.89 -0.38
C LYS A 117 5.16 10.79 -1.33
N TRP A 118 5.23 9.91 -2.32
CA TRP A 118 4.12 9.69 -3.25
C TRP A 118 2.91 9.10 -2.51
N ILE A 119 3.11 8.07 -1.69
CA ILE A 119 2.04 7.44 -0.90
C ILE A 119 1.44 8.46 0.07
N TRP A 120 2.29 9.12 0.86
CA TRP A 120 1.89 10.11 1.86
C TRP A 120 1.05 11.25 1.26
N SER A 121 1.54 11.87 0.18
CA SER A 121 0.87 12.99 -0.46
C SER A 121 -0.38 12.53 -1.23
N GLY A 122 -0.34 11.33 -1.82
CA GLY A 122 -1.49 10.70 -2.45
C GLY A 122 -2.62 10.45 -1.45
N SER A 123 -2.29 9.92 -0.27
CA SER A 123 -3.25 9.72 0.82
C SER A 123 -3.87 11.04 1.31
N LEU A 124 -3.05 12.07 1.54
CA LEU A 124 -3.53 13.39 2.01
C LEU A 124 -4.39 14.14 0.97
N SER A 125 -4.18 13.88 -0.31
CA SER A 125 -4.91 14.52 -1.40
C SER A 125 -6.05 13.66 -1.97
N LEU A 126 -6.31 12.50 -1.38
CA LEU A 126 -7.28 11.54 -1.86
C LEU A 126 -8.70 12.12 -1.77
N GLN A 127 -9.40 12.14 -2.89
CA GLN A 127 -10.79 12.53 -3.04
C GLN A 127 -11.60 11.34 -3.56
N GLN A 128 -12.83 11.18 -3.06
CA GLN A 128 -13.78 10.17 -3.53
C GLN A 128 -15.06 10.86 -4.02
N PRO A 129 -15.04 11.47 -5.23
CA PRO A 129 -16.18 12.22 -5.73
C PRO A 129 -17.36 11.29 -6.02
N LYS A 130 -18.50 11.53 -5.36
CA LYS A 130 -19.70 10.67 -5.48
C LYS A 130 -20.39 10.78 -6.84
N GLU A 131 -20.39 11.98 -7.44
CA GLU A 131 -21.21 12.28 -8.63
C GLU A 131 -20.38 12.56 -9.88
N HIS A 132 -19.07 12.28 -9.88
CA HIS A 132 -18.25 12.57 -11.05
C HIS A 132 -18.59 11.59 -12.21
N PRO A 133 -18.69 12.07 -13.46
CA PRO A 133 -19.13 11.24 -14.59
C PRO A 133 -18.21 10.06 -14.91
N PHE A 134 -16.93 10.16 -14.58
CA PHE A 134 -15.93 9.16 -14.96
C PHE A 134 -15.17 8.51 -13.80
N PHE A 135 -14.99 9.22 -12.69
CA PHE A 135 -14.02 8.85 -11.66
C PHE A 135 -14.72 8.71 -10.32
N ASP A 136 -14.31 7.76 -9.50
CA ASP A 136 -14.79 7.59 -8.13
C ASP A 136 -13.69 7.81 -7.09
N ARG A 137 -12.45 8.00 -7.55
CA ARG A 137 -11.27 8.17 -6.72
C ARG A 137 -10.21 8.96 -7.47
N ILE A 138 -9.65 9.97 -6.83
CA ILE A 138 -8.65 10.88 -7.40
C ILE A 138 -7.62 11.22 -6.33
N ALA A 139 -6.33 11.22 -6.68
CA ALA A 139 -5.27 11.70 -5.81
C ALA A 139 -4.28 12.56 -6.61
N THR A 140 -3.59 13.45 -5.90
CA THR A 140 -2.59 14.35 -6.49
C THR A 140 -1.28 14.31 -5.68
N PRO A 141 -0.47 13.23 -5.80
CA PRO A 141 0.76 13.06 -5.02
C PRO A 141 1.78 14.21 -5.18
N LYS A 142 1.80 14.91 -6.32
CA LYS A 142 2.61 16.11 -6.61
C LYS A 142 4.09 16.02 -6.16
N THR A 143 4.73 14.87 -6.36
CA THR A 143 6.15 14.67 -6.12
C THR A 143 7.01 15.33 -7.20
N LEU A 144 8.22 15.73 -6.80
CA LEU A 144 9.18 16.41 -7.67
C LEU A 144 9.85 15.45 -8.67
N TRP A 145 10.28 15.99 -9.80
CA TRP A 145 11.22 15.32 -10.70
C TRP A 145 12.59 15.19 -10.02
N ILE A 146 13.21 14.01 -10.09
CA ILE A 146 14.46 13.68 -9.40
C ILE A 146 15.56 13.45 -10.44
N PRO A 147 16.73 14.11 -10.35
CA PRO A 147 17.76 14.07 -11.40
C PRO A 147 18.54 12.74 -11.48
N ASN A 148 18.23 11.78 -10.62
CA ASN A 148 18.90 10.48 -10.54
C ASN A 148 17.88 9.35 -10.67
N PRO A 149 18.29 8.16 -11.14
CA PRO A 149 17.44 6.98 -11.13
C PRO A 149 16.81 6.75 -9.76
N LEU A 150 15.54 6.37 -9.77
CA LEU A 150 14.80 6.11 -8.54
C LEU A 150 15.44 4.94 -7.79
N THR A 151 15.51 5.09 -6.47
CA THR A 151 16.01 4.04 -5.58
C THR A 151 14.88 3.58 -4.66
N VAL A 152 14.91 2.30 -4.35
CA VAL A 152 14.01 1.68 -3.37
C VAL A 152 14.81 1.51 -2.10
N PRO A 153 14.42 2.14 -0.99
CA PRO A 153 15.17 2.02 0.25
C PRO A 153 14.94 0.66 0.91
N GLU A 154 15.82 0.31 1.86
CA GLU A 154 15.50 -0.72 2.85
C GLU A 154 14.30 -0.29 3.72
N PRO A 155 13.58 -1.24 4.38
CA PRO A 155 12.55 -0.89 5.34
C PRO A 155 13.05 0.10 6.39
N TYR A 156 12.21 1.07 6.72
CA TYR A 156 12.53 2.09 7.73
C TYR A 156 11.26 2.62 8.38
N TYR A 157 11.40 3.38 9.46
CA TYR A 157 10.30 4.14 10.03
C TYR A 157 10.66 5.62 10.18
N ILE A 158 9.63 6.45 10.25
CA ILE A 158 9.74 7.85 10.67
C ILE A 158 8.86 8.09 11.90
N THR A 159 9.24 9.05 12.72
CA THR A 159 8.43 9.51 13.84
C THR A 159 7.55 10.68 13.38
N ILE A 160 6.24 10.60 13.65
CA ILE A 160 5.23 11.60 13.28
C ILE A 160 4.61 12.17 14.55
N THR A 161 4.54 13.50 14.61
CA THR A 161 4.00 14.26 15.75
C THR A 161 3.20 15.48 15.27
N GLY A 162 2.51 16.16 16.19
CA GLY A 162 1.86 17.46 15.96
C GLY A 162 0.86 17.46 14.80
N ASP A 163 0.88 18.53 14.00
CA ASP A 163 -0.04 18.74 12.87
C ASP A 163 0.02 17.62 11.83
N SER A 164 1.20 17.07 11.58
CA SER A 164 1.38 15.95 10.65
C SER A 164 0.64 14.71 11.13
N LEU A 165 0.68 14.45 12.45
CA LEU A 165 -0.07 13.36 13.08
C LEU A 165 -1.58 13.59 12.95
N GLN A 166 -2.06 14.80 13.23
CA GLN A 166 -3.49 15.14 13.14
C GLN A 166 -4.04 14.97 11.71
N LYS A 167 -3.26 15.35 10.69
CA LYS A 167 -3.65 15.21 9.29
C LYS A 167 -3.70 13.76 8.81
N ILE A 168 -2.76 12.93 9.27
CA ILE A 168 -2.60 11.57 8.75
C ILE A 168 -3.36 10.51 9.57
N ALA A 169 -3.58 10.74 10.87
CA ALA A 169 -4.22 9.76 11.76
C ALA A 169 -5.59 9.27 11.26
N PRO A 170 -6.48 10.14 10.70
CA PRO A 170 -7.78 9.70 10.17
C PRO A 170 -7.67 8.77 8.94
N ILE A 171 -6.54 8.80 8.23
CA ILE A 171 -6.32 7.98 7.03
C ILE A 171 -5.96 6.55 7.43
N PHE A 172 -5.21 6.39 8.53
CA PHE A 172 -4.68 5.11 8.97
C PHE A 172 -5.42 4.49 10.17
N GLY A 173 -6.49 5.11 10.67
CA GLY A 173 -7.25 4.59 11.80
C GLY A 173 -8.26 5.59 12.40
N PRO A 174 -8.76 5.34 13.62
CA PRO A 174 -9.70 6.25 14.28
C PRO A 174 -9.09 7.66 14.44
N SER A 175 -9.91 8.69 14.60
CA SER A 175 -9.43 10.08 14.68
C SER A 175 -8.38 10.30 15.80
N TYR A 176 -7.69 11.45 15.75
CA TYR A 176 -6.70 11.86 16.75
C TYR A 176 -7.21 11.66 18.19
N ASP A 177 -6.36 11.13 19.06
CA ASP A 177 -6.63 10.91 20.48
C ASP A 177 -5.43 11.47 21.27
N GLU A 178 -5.69 12.34 22.24
CA GLU A 178 -4.68 12.99 23.08
C GLU A 178 -3.80 11.99 23.85
N LYS A 179 -4.29 10.74 24.04
CA LYS A 179 -3.50 9.63 24.59
C LYS A 179 -2.36 9.19 23.67
N PHE A 180 -2.35 9.66 22.43
CA PHE A 180 -1.39 9.31 21.38
C PHE A 180 -0.93 10.58 20.64
N ASN A 181 0.00 11.32 21.24
CA ASN A 181 0.61 12.50 20.59
C ASN A 181 1.81 12.18 19.68
N THR A 182 2.15 10.90 19.52
CA THR A 182 3.25 10.42 18.67
C THR A 182 2.85 9.12 17.97
N ALA A 183 3.30 8.95 16.72
CA ALA A 183 3.16 7.69 15.99
C ALA A 183 4.41 7.38 15.18
N PHE A 184 4.62 6.10 14.89
CA PHE A 184 5.61 5.64 13.92
C PHE A 184 4.89 5.27 12.62
N LEU A 185 5.35 5.83 11.50
CA LEU A 185 5.00 5.35 10.16
C LEU A 185 6.13 4.45 9.69
N VAL A 186 5.86 3.16 9.64
CA VAL A 186 6.78 2.14 9.17
C VAL A 186 6.53 1.88 7.69
N TYR A 187 7.59 1.75 6.90
CA TYR A 187 7.55 1.59 5.46
C TYR A 187 8.29 0.33 5.01
N TYR A 188 7.62 -0.50 4.23
CA TYR A 188 8.11 -1.78 3.71
C TYR A 188 8.08 -1.78 2.18
N PRO A 189 9.06 -1.16 1.52
CA PRO A 189 9.05 -0.95 0.08
C PRO A 189 9.54 -2.16 -0.74
N SER A 190 9.75 -3.32 -0.11
CA SER A 190 10.39 -4.48 -0.76
C SER A 190 9.68 -4.92 -2.04
N MET A 191 8.36 -4.71 -2.15
CA MET A 191 7.61 -5.06 -3.36
C MET A 191 7.72 -4.00 -4.48
N LEU A 192 8.41 -2.89 -4.22
CA LEU A 192 8.85 -1.92 -5.24
C LEU A 192 10.24 -2.26 -5.81
N SER A 193 10.90 -3.35 -5.36
CA SER A 193 12.36 -3.53 -5.40
C SER A 193 13.09 -3.27 -6.73
N LYS A 194 14.37 -2.93 -6.55
CA LYS A 194 15.36 -2.61 -7.57
C LYS A 194 15.70 -3.74 -8.54
N GLU A 195 15.59 -5.02 -8.13
CA GLU A 195 15.76 -6.15 -9.05
C GLU A 195 14.68 -6.15 -10.14
N LYS A 196 13.48 -5.66 -9.81
CA LYS A 196 12.40 -5.43 -10.78
C LYS A 196 12.55 -4.10 -11.53
N LEU A 197 13.15 -3.08 -10.90
CA LEU A 197 13.56 -1.83 -11.59
C LEU A 197 14.76 -2.01 -12.53
N ALA A 198 15.51 -3.11 -12.40
CA ALA A 198 16.69 -3.43 -13.19
C ALA A 198 16.37 -3.95 -14.60
N HIS A 199 15.08 -4.06 -14.96
CA HIS A 199 14.68 -3.99 -16.36
C HIS A 199 14.94 -2.56 -16.86
N ASN A 200 16.21 -2.28 -17.17
CA ASN A 200 16.72 -1.00 -17.66
C ASN A 200 16.11 -0.59 -19.03
N THR A 201 15.18 -1.37 -19.55
CA THR A 201 14.49 -1.12 -20.80
C THR A 201 13.11 -0.56 -20.50
N PRO A 202 12.76 0.63 -21.01
CA PRO A 202 11.41 1.16 -20.86
C PRO A 202 10.40 0.24 -21.55
N ILE A 203 9.27 0.01 -20.91
CA ILE A 203 8.15 -0.77 -21.47
C ILE A 203 7.41 -0.01 -22.56
N LEU A 204 7.44 1.33 -22.51
CA LEU A 204 6.83 2.24 -23.48
C LEU A 204 7.71 3.48 -23.60
N LYS A 205 7.73 4.09 -24.79
CA LYS A 205 8.42 5.35 -25.02
C LYS A 205 7.73 6.21 -26.06
N ASN A 206 7.87 7.51 -25.93
CA ASN A 206 7.61 8.48 -26.99
C ASN A 206 8.79 9.47 -27.08
N ASN A 207 8.61 10.60 -27.77
CA ASN A 207 9.67 11.58 -27.96
C ASN A 207 10.12 12.30 -26.67
N THR A 208 9.38 12.16 -25.57
CA THR A 208 9.62 12.91 -24.32
C THR A 208 9.79 11.99 -23.11
N TYR A 209 9.04 10.89 -23.05
CA TYR A 209 8.94 10.03 -21.88
C TYR A 209 9.37 8.60 -22.19
N GLU A 210 10.13 8.04 -21.26
CA GLU A 210 10.41 6.61 -21.14
C GLU A 210 9.67 6.09 -19.91
N ILE A 211 8.77 5.12 -20.09
CA ILE A 211 7.93 4.56 -19.02
C ILE A 211 8.48 3.22 -18.59
N TYR A 212 8.51 3.00 -17.29
CA TYR A 212 8.97 1.79 -16.65
C TYR A 212 7.94 1.36 -15.61
N ASN A 213 7.90 0.06 -15.31
CA ASN A 213 7.05 -0.45 -14.26
C ASN A 213 7.75 -1.54 -13.44
N THR A 214 7.23 -1.73 -12.24
CA THR A 214 7.34 -2.99 -11.49
C THR A 214 5.94 -3.59 -11.40
N PRO A 215 5.77 -4.76 -10.79
CA PRO A 215 4.44 -5.32 -10.52
C PRO A 215 3.51 -4.41 -9.70
N HIS A 216 4.07 -3.43 -8.97
CA HIS A 216 3.32 -2.57 -8.07
C HIS A 216 3.47 -1.07 -8.30
N SER A 217 4.31 -0.64 -9.26
CA SER A 217 4.54 0.77 -9.51
C SER A 217 4.80 1.09 -10.97
N VAL A 218 4.55 2.34 -11.35
CA VAL A 218 4.92 2.91 -12.64
C VAL A 218 5.72 4.16 -12.38
N TYR A 219 6.81 4.34 -13.11
CA TYR A 219 7.62 5.55 -13.08
C TYR A 219 8.03 5.97 -14.49
N VAL A 220 8.37 7.24 -14.61
CA VAL A 220 8.78 7.87 -15.87
C VAL A 220 10.17 8.43 -15.75
N LYS A 221 10.86 8.43 -16.88
CA LYS A 221 12.07 9.19 -17.12
C LYS A 221 11.80 10.23 -18.23
N LYS A 222 12.25 11.46 -18.00
CA LYS A 222 12.23 12.61 -18.92
C LYS A 222 13.64 13.20 -18.94
N GLY A 223 14.40 12.93 -19.99
CA GLY A 223 15.84 13.24 -20.02
C GLY A 223 16.58 12.51 -18.91
N THR A 224 17.22 13.25 -18.01
CA THR A 224 17.91 12.70 -16.82
C THR A 224 17.04 12.66 -15.56
N SER A 225 15.79 13.14 -15.65
CA SER A 225 14.90 13.25 -14.50
C SER A 225 13.91 12.10 -14.42
N TYR A 226 13.58 11.68 -13.20
CA TYR A 226 12.71 10.55 -12.89
C TYR A 226 11.58 10.94 -11.95
N LYS A 227 10.45 10.24 -12.02
CA LYS A 227 9.29 10.52 -11.19
C LYS A 227 8.39 9.28 -11.05
N TRP A 228 7.94 8.97 -9.84
CA TRP A 228 6.89 7.97 -9.59
C TRP A 228 5.56 8.48 -10.14
N LEU A 229 4.84 7.67 -10.90
CA LEU A 229 3.53 8.03 -11.46
C LEU A 229 2.39 7.30 -10.78
N PHE A 230 2.62 6.06 -10.39
CA PHE A 230 1.63 5.22 -9.75
C PHE A 230 2.30 4.24 -8.78
N ILE A 231 1.70 4.06 -7.61
CA ILE A 231 2.02 2.98 -6.67
C ILE A 231 0.69 2.34 -6.25
N SER A 232 0.60 1.02 -6.38
CA SER A 232 -0.56 0.21 -5.99
C SER A 232 -0.61 0.03 -4.46
N ASP A 233 -0.83 1.13 -3.75
CA ASP A 233 -1.08 1.12 -2.31
C ASP A 233 -2.59 1.12 -2.04
N ASN A 234 -3.02 0.21 -1.15
CA ASN A 234 -4.43 0.04 -0.80
C ASN A 234 -5.08 1.33 -0.27
N GLY A 235 -4.33 2.12 0.50
CA GLY A 235 -4.79 3.36 1.11
C GLY A 235 -4.89 4.53 0.13
N VAL A 236 -4.33 4.41 -1.09
CA VAL A 236 -4.37 5.47 -2.10
C VAL A 236 -5.27 5.06 -3.25
N MET A 237 -4.80 4.18 -4.15
CA MET A 237 -5.51 3.82 -5.39
C MET A 237 -6.07 2.39 -5.39
N GLY A 238 -5.88 1.65 -4.30
CA GLY A 238 -6.20 0.24 -4.23
C GLY A 238 -4.98 -0.62 -4.54
N ALA A 239 -5.03 -1.87 -4.10
CA ALA A 239 -3.96 -2.85 -4.25
C ALA A 239 -4.57 -4.26 -4.24
N PRO A 240 -3.87 -5.26 -4.78
CA PRO A 240 -4.21 -6.65 -4.52
C PRO A 240 -4.22 -6.93 -3.02
N GLY A 241 -4.97 -7.94 -2.58
CA GLY A 241 -5.03 -8.35 -1.17
C GLY A 241 -3.67 -8.72 -0.58
N LYS A 242 -2.64 -8.97 -1.40
CA LYS A 242 -1.25 -9.14 -0.99
C LYS A 242 -0.31 -8.52 -2.03
N LEU A 243 0.68 -7.76 -1.59
CA LEU A 243 1.73 -7.18 -2.44
C LEU A 243 2.70 -8.22 -3.05
N ARG A 244 2.50 -9.52 -2.81
CA ARG A 244 3.21 -10.58 -3.55
C ARG A 244 2.53 -10.95 -4.86
N TRP A 245 1.27 -10.54 -5.04
CA TRP A 245 0.51 -10.74 -6.26
C TRP A 245 0.65 -9.50 -7.13
N GLU A 246 0.94 -9.69 -8.41
CA GLU A 246 1.20 -8.57 -9.32
C GLU A 246 -0.07 -7.74 -9.53
N ALA A 247 0.08 -6.42 -9.52
CA ALA A 247 -1.04 -5.50 -9.60
C ALA A 247 -1.16 -4.84 -10.98
N ILE A 248 -0.08 -4.73 -11.75
CA ILE A 248 -0.08 -3.96 -13.00
C ILE A 248 0.05 -4.91 -14.19
N GLU A 249 -0.96 -4.94 -15.05
CA GLU A 249 -0.99 -5.86 -16.19
C GLU A 249 -0.73 -5.16 -17.53
N GLN A 250 -1.32 -3.99 -17.73
CA GLN A 250 -1.27 -3.28 -19.01
C GLN A 250 -1.09 -1.78 -18.77
N ILE A 251 -0.23 -1.15 -19.59
CA ILE A 251 -0.04 0.30 -19.58
C ILE A 251 -0.13 0.78 -21.04
N GLN A 252 -0.75 1.94 -21.24
CA GLN A 252 -0.74 2.67 -22.51
C GLN A 252 -0.25 4.09 -22.29
N LEU A 253 0.64 4.57 -23.16
CA LEU A 253 1.18 5.93 -23.16
C LEU A 253 0.55 6.72 -24.31
N ILE A 254 -0.10 7.83 -24.00
CA ILE A 254 -0.77 8.70 -24.96
C ILE A 254 -0.41 10.15 -24.63
N ASP A 255 0.45 10.74 -25.45
CA ASP A 255 1.03 12.08 -25.21
C ASP A 255 1.71 12.16 -23.83
N ASN A 256 1.11 12.90 -22.88
CA ASN A 256 1.56 13.04 -21.48
C ASN A 256 0.67 12.28 -20.48
N TYR A 257 -0.14 11.32 -20.94
CA TYR A 257 -1.04 10.54 -20.11
C TYR A 257 -0.69 9.06 -20.13
N LEU A 258 -0.92 8.39 -18.99
CA LEU A 258 -0.95 6.94 -18.90
C LEU A 258 -2.37 6.44 -18.65
N ILE A 259 -2.67 5.29 -19.23
CA ILE A 259 -3.82 4.47 -18.86
C ILE A 259 -3.26 3.15 -18.34
N ILE A 260 -3.56 2.83 -17.08
CA ILE A 260 -3.02 1.67 -16.37
C ILE A 260 -4.16 0.72 -16.06
N HIS A 261 -4.02 -0.54 -16.47
CA HIS A 261 -4.83 -1.64 -15.98
C HIS A 261 -4.20 -2.17 -14.69
N GLN A 262 -4.97 -2.13 -13.62
CA GLN A 262 -4.61 -2.71 -12.34
C GLN A 262 -5.50 -3.91 -12.02
N ASN A 263 -4.90 -5.06 -11.72
CA ASN A 263 -5.56 -6.25 -11.20
C ASN A 263 -5.51 -6.25 -9.65
N LEU A 264 -6.59 -6.72 -9.02
CA LEU A 264 -6.75 -6.75 -7.55
C LEU A 264 -7.00 -8.16 -7.01
N PRO A 265 -6.13 -9.16 -7.30
CA PRO A 265 -6.29 -10.52 -6.75
C PRO A 265 -6.40 -10.52 -5.21
N PRO A 266 -7.12 -11.50 -4.64
CA PRO A 266 -7.57 -12.74 -5.29
C PRO A 266 -8.91 -12.59 -6.00
N ASP A 267 -9.57 -11.44 -5.82
CA ASP A 267 -10.84 -11.16 -6.46
C ASP A 267 -10.58 -10.83 -7.94
N PRO A 268 -11.47 -11.22 -8.86
CA PRO A 268 -11.39 -10.87 -10.27
C PRO A 268 -11.87 -9.42 -10.49
N ILE A 269 -11.32 -8.49 -9.72
CA ILE A 269 -11.64 -7.06 -9.74
C ILE A 269 -10.49 -6.32 -10.41
N TYR A 270 -10.86 -5.36 -11.26
CA TYR A 270 -9.92 -4.59 -12.05
C TYR A 270 -10.18 -3.10 -11.90
N ASN A 271 -9.11 -2.31 -11.94
CA ASN A 271 -9.19 -0.86 -12.03
C ASN A 271 -8.58 -0.41 -13.35
N ILE A 272 -9.19 0.61 -13.97
CA ILE A 272 -8.54 1.42 -15.00
C ILE A 272 -8.20 2.76 -14.38
N LEU A 273 -6.91 3.09 -14.37
CA LEU A 273 -6.38 4.31 -13.81
C LEU A 273 -5.90 5.22 -14.93
N ILE A 274 -6.20 6.51 -14.83
CA ILE A 274 -5.70 7.55 -15.73
C ILE A 274 -4.72 8.42 -14.96
N VAL A 275 -3.52 8.61 -15.51
CA VAL A 275 -2.46 9.42 -14.90
C VAL A 275 -2.03 10.52 -15.84
N ASN A 276 -2.00 11.76 -15.38
CA ASN A 276 -1.28 12.84 -16.06
C ASN A 276 0.16 12.89 -15.55
N ILE A 277 1.14 12.71 -16.43
CA ILE A 277 2.57 12.62 -16.09
C ILE A 277 3.10 13.91 -15.47
N GLU A 278 2.64 15.06 -15.96
CA GLU A 278 3.17 16.36 -15.57
C GLU A 278 2.57 16.85 -14.25
N THR A 279 1.24 16.73 -14.10
CA THR A 279 0.53 17.18 -12.89
C THR A 279 0.48 16.13 -11.78
N GLN A 280 0.73 14.86 -12.11
CA GLN A 280 0.49 13.69 -11.24
C GLN A 280 -0.94 13.58 -10.72
N HIS A 281 -1.92 14.04 -11.49
CA HIS A 281 -3.30 13.67 -11.20
C HIS A 281 -3.46 12.19 -11.57
N VAL A 282 -3.89 11.40 -10.59
CA VAL A 282 -4.17 9.97 -10.76
C VAL A 282 -5.63 9.76 -10.41
N ALA A 283 -6.41 9.19 -11.33
CA ALA A 283 -7.81 8.93 -11.11
C ALA A 283 -8.19 7.50 -11.51
N ARG A 284 -9.04 6.88 -10.71
CA ARG A 284 -9.65 5.58 -11.01
C ARG A 284 -10.98 5.79 -11.73
N LEU A 285 -11.20 5.06 -12.82
CA LEU A 285 -12.52 5.00 -13.45
C LEU A 285 -13.51 4.32 -12.50
N LYS A 286 -14.71 4.89 -12.36
CA LYS A 286 -15.79 4.31 -11.54
C LYS A 286 -16.42 3.05 -12.13
N PHE A 287 -15.98 2.64 -13.31
CA PHE A 287 -16.50 1.49 -14.02
C PHE A 287 -15.46 0.37 -13.90
N GLU A 288 -15.83 -0.72 -13.23
CA GLU A 288 -15.04 -1.93 -13.15
C GLU A 288 -15.09 -2.66 -14.50
N PRO A 289 -13.97 -2.88 -15.21
CA PRO A 289 -13.97 -3.60 -16.46
C PRO A 289 -14.15 -5.11 -16.23
N CYS A 290 -14.76 -5.80 -17.19
CA CYS A 290 -14.95 -7.25 -17.17
C CYS A 290 -13.91 -7.96 -18.04
N HIS A 291 -13.54 -9.19 -17.69
CA HIS A 291 -12.68 -10.06 -18.50
C HIS A 291 -13.35 -10.61 -19.77
N GLU A 292 -14.68 -10.61 -19.86
CA GLU A 292 -15.40 -10.98 -21.08
C GLU A 292 -15.30 -9.84 -22.12
N THR A 293 -14.10 -9.63 -22.67
CA THR A 293 -13.85 -8.64 -23.71
C THR A 293 -14.05 -9.22 -25.10
N MET A 294 -14.47 -8.34 -26.02
CA MET A 294 -14.85 -8.60 -27.41
C MET A 294 -13.74 -9.19 -28.30
N THR A 295 -12.55 -9.45 -27.78
CA THR A 295 -11.38 -9.79 -28.58
C THR A 295 -11.07 -11.28 -28.45
N ASN A 296 -11.40 -12.04 -29.49
CA ASN A 296 -11.10 -13.47 -29.65
C ASN A 296 -9.59 -13.80 -29.66
N LYS A 297 -8.72 -12.82 -29.36
CA LYS A 297 -7.30 -13.03 -29.14
C LYS A 297 -7.13 -13.41 -27.67
N ARG A 298 -6.61 -14.61 -27.42
CA ARG A 298 -6.34 -15.23 -26.11
C ARG A 298 -5.39 -14.41 -25.20
N GLY A 299 -5.76 -13.19 -24.83
CA GLY A 299 -4.94 -12.29 -24.00
C GLY A 299 -5.83 -11.34 -23.19
N MET A 300 -5.44 -11.15 -21.93
CA MET A 300 -6.15 -10.48 -20.84
C MET A 300 -6.34 -8.96 -21.01
N ASP A 301 -6.63 -8.48 -22.21
CA ASP A 301 -6.83 -7.05 -22.45
C ASP A 301 -8.24 -6.65 -21.96
N THR A 302 -8.31 -6.04 -20.77
CA THR A 302 -9.57 -5.52 -20.19
C THR A 302 -10.02 -4.23 -20.88
N PHE A 303 -9.15 -3.58 -21.65
CA PHE A 303 -9.51 -2.44 -22.49
C PHE A 303 -8.68 -2.37 -23.80
N GLU A 304 -9.25 -1.67 -24.79
CA GLU A 304 -8.61 -1.32 -26.06
C GLU A 304 -8.61 0.21 -26.25
N ILE A 305 -7.54 0.75 -26.84
CA ILE A 305 -7.54 2.11 -27.37
C ILE A 305 -7.71 2.08 -28.88
N ARG A 306 -8.83 2.61 -29.37
CA ARG A 306 -9.11 2.68 -30.82
C ARG A 306 -9.79 3.98 -31.19
N ASN A 307 -9.33 4.61 -32.27
CA ASN A 307 -9.87 5.87 -32.78
C ASN A 307 -9.98 6.96 -31.69
N LYS A 308 -8.93 7.09 -30.85
CA LYS A 308 -8.85 8.03 -29.71
C LYS A 308 -9.97 7.86 -28.67
N LYS A 309 -10.46 6.62 -28.51
CA LYS A 309 -11.44 6.24 -27.49
C LYS A 309 -10.90 5.08 -26.66
N LEU A 310 -11.16 5.12 -25.37
CA LEU A 310 -11.06 3.98 -24.47
C LEU A 310 -12.29 3.10 -24.66
N ILE A 311 -12.08 1.82 -24.94
CA ILE A 311 -13.12 0.84 -25.23
C ILE A 311 -12.99 -0.33 -24.27
N PHE A 312 -14.06 -0.66 -23.54
CA PHE A 312 -14.10 -1.79 -22.61
C PHE A 312 -15.56 -2.19 -22.31
N THR A 313 -15.74 -3.38 -21.75
CA THR A 313 -17.03 -3.84 -21.19
C THR A 313 -16.94 -3.71 -19.68
N ALA A 314 -17.99 -3.24 -19.01
CA ALA A 314 -18.00 -3.14 -17.56
C ALA A 314 -18.63 -4.40 -16.93
N TYR A 315 -18.20 -4.76 -15.73
CA TYR A 315 -18.80 -5.86 -14.98
C TYR A 315 -20.31 -5.61 -14.78
N GLY A 316 -21.13 -6.63 -15.07
CA GLY A 316 -22.59 -6.54 -15.00
C GLY A 316 -23.25 -5.70 -16.09
N ASP A 317 -22.51 -5.13 -17.06
CA ASP A 317 -23.05 -4.35 -18.18
C ASP A 317 -22.49 -4.86 -19.52
N PRO A 318 -23.28 -5.61 -20.30
CA PRO A 318 -22.82 -6.18 -21.57
C PRO A 318 -22.59 -5.11 -22.66
N LYS A 319 -22.99 -3.84 -22.43
CA LYS A 319 -22.79 -2.78 -23.40
C LYS A 319 -21.35 -2.29 -23.39
N VAL A 320 -20.75 -2.29 -24.57
CA VAL A 320 -19.41 -1.76 -24.81
C VAL A 320 -19.38 -0.27 -24.54
N ARG A 321 -18.59 0.14 -23.56
CA ARG A 321 -18.32 1.54 -23.24
C ARG A 321 -17.29 2.08 -24.22
N LYS A 322 -17.53 3.28 -24.73
CA LYS A 322 -16.64 3.98 -25.67
C LYS A 322 -16.47 5.42 -25.19
N ILE A 323 -15.40 5.68 -24.46
CA ILE A 323 -15.16 6.98 -23.84
C ILE A 323 -14.08 7.73 -24.64
N PRO A 324 -14.36 8.91 -25.22
CA PRO A 324 -13.34 9.72 -25.89
C PRO A 324 -12.22 10.11 -24.93
N LEU A 325 -10.98 9.84 -25.30
CA LEU A 325 -9.80 10.12 -24.46
C LEU A 325 -9.69 11.60 -24.09
N LYS A 326 -9.95 12.49 -25.05
CA LYS A 326 -9.98 13.95 -24.82
C LYS A 326 -10.93 14.35 -23.69
N LYS A 327 -12.06 13.65 -23.50
CA LYS A 327 -13.00 13.92 -22.40
C LYS A 327 -12.44 13.44 -21.06
N LEU A 328 -11.82 12.26 -21.02
CA LEU A 328 -11.19 11.72 -19.82
C LEU A 328 -10.03 12.61 -19.34
N PHE A 329 -9.13 12.97 -20.26
CA PHE A 329 -7.96 13.80 -19.94
C PHE A 329 -8.38 15.19 -19.47
N LYS A 330 -9.32 15.84 -20.18
CA LYS A 330 -9.87 17.13 -19.75
C LYS A 330 -10.53 17.06 -18.36
N ALA A 331 -11.24 15.97 -18.06
CA ALA A 331 -11.86 15.80 -16.75
C ALA A 331 -10.81 15.59 -15.64
N LEU A 332 -9.72 14.87 -15.92
CA LEU A 332 -8.63 14.66 -14.97
C LEU A 332 -7.89 15.96 -14.64
N ASP A 333 -7.69 16.82 -15.63
CA ASP A 333 -6.95 18.09 -15.48
C ASP A 333 -7.75 19.19 -14.76
N GLN A 334 -9.02 18.93 -14.40
CA GLN A 334 -9.86 19.89 -13.66
C GLN A 334 -9.70 19.83 -12.14
N PHE A 335 -9.06 18.77 -11.63
CA PHE A 335 -8.64 18.63 -10.24
C PHE A 335 -7.27 19.26 -10.05
#